data_AF-A0ABD5WBG2-F1
#
_entry.id   AF-A0ABD5WBG2-F1
#
_cell.length_a   1.000
_cell.length_b   1.000
_cell.length_c   1.000
_cell.angle_alpha   90.00
_cell.angle_beta   90.00
_cell.angle_gamma   90.00
#
_symmetry.space_group_name_H-M   'P 1'
#
loop_
_entity.id
_entity.type
_entity.pdbx_description
1 polymer ?
#
loop_
_entity_poly.entity_id
_entity_poly.type
_entity_poly.pdbx_seq_one_letter_code
_entity_poly.pdbx_strand_id
1 'polypeptide(L)' 'MSDDATGAGGDAGTSDDHAELREPVATFLGEADDVYDEYDKGYVDADAALSVLASSLADLRAAADGAEAPDDGE' A
#
# COMPACT_ATOMS: atom_id res chain seq x y z
N MET A 1 -42.85 22.46 5.74
CA MET A 1 -42.12 21.51 4.88
C MET A 1 -40.69 21.58 5.36
N SER A 2 -40.28 20.56 6.12
CA SER A 2 -38.88 20.38 6.51
C SER A 2 -38.28 19.54 5.39
N ASP A 3 -37.39 20.14 4.61
CA ASP A 3 -36.62 19.41 3.61
C ASP A 3 -35.58 18.56 4.34
N ASP A 4 -35.92 17.29 4.40
CA ASP A 4 -35.07 16.14 4.68
C ASP A 4 -34.18 15.85 3.46
N ALA A 5 -33.04 15.21 3.75
CA ALA A 5 -32.16 14.51 2.81
C ALA A 5 -31.33 15.34 1.82
N THR A 6 -30.07 15.61 2.21
CA THR A 6 -28.94 15.31 1.32
C THR A 6 -27.80 14.68 2.13
N GLY A 7 -27.98 13.41 2.48
CA GLY A 7 -26.83 12.52 2.69
C GLY A 7 -26.32 12.11 1.30
N ALA A 8 -25.24 12.74 0.84
CA ALA A 8 -24.51 12.32 -0.35
C ALA A 8 -23.10 12.93 -0.32
N GLY A 9 -22.33 12.59 0.70
CA GLY A 9 -20.87 12.79 0.73
C GLY A 9 -20.19 11.45 0.94
N GLY A 10 -20.62 10.43 0.22
CA GLY A 10 -19.95 9.14 0.19
C GLY A 10 -18.73 9.28 -0.69
N ASP A 11 -17.59 9.43 -0.04
CA ASP A 11 -16.22 9.27 -0.55
C ASP A 11 -16.16 8.32 -1.75
N ALA A 12 -15.96 8.88 -2.94
CA ALA A 12 -15.79 8.13 -4.18
C ALA A 12 -14.31 7.83 -4.49
N GLY A 13 -13.39 8.16 -3.57
CA GLY A 13 -11.95 7.97 -3.75
C GLY A 13 -11.49 6.52 -3.58
N THR A 14 -12.12 5.75 -2.70
CA THR A 14 -11.55 4.46 -2.26
C THR A 14 -11.42 3.35 -3.31
N SER A 15 -12.13 3.41 -4.45
CA SER A 15 -12.18 2.28 -5.40
C SER A 15 -11.10 2.29 -6.48
N ASP A 16 -10.61 3.48 -6.87
CA ASP A 16 -9.61 3.62 -7.93
C ASP A 16 -8.19 3.48 -7.34
N ASP A 17 -7.92 4.15 -6.22
CA ASP A 17 -6.68 3.99 -5.44
C ASP A 17 -6.43 2.52 -5.06
N HIS A 18 -7.49 1.78 -4.71
CA HIS A 18 -7.39 0.37 -4.37
C HIS A 18 -7.04 -0.51 -5.58
N ALA A 19 -7.37 -0.10 -6.80
CA ALA A 19 -6.97 -0.81 -8.02
C ALA A 19 -5.48 -0.56 -8.33
N GLU A 20 -5.00 0.68 -8.17
CA GLU A 20 -3.60 1.06 -8.40
C GLU A 20 -2.65 0.47 -7.36
N LEU A 21 -3.08 0.40 -6.09
CA LEU A 21 -2.32 -0.21 -5.00
C LEU A 21 -2.29 -1.74 -5.04
N ARG A 22 -3.15 -2.39 -5.84
CA ARG A 22 -3.30 -3.85 -5.81
C ARG A 22 -1.99 -4.57 -6.17
N GLU A 23 -1.28 -4.10 -7.19
CA GLU A 23 -0.03 -4.70 -7.64
C GLU A 23 1.14 -4.43 -6.67
N PRO A 24 1.36 -3.19 -6.19
CA PRO A 24 2.32 -2.92 -5.12
C PRO A 24 2.09 -3.72 -3.85
N VAL A 25 0.83 -3.84 -3.41
CA VAL A 25 0.47 -4.62 -2.21
C VAL A 25 0.73 -6.11 -2.43
N ALA A 26 0.36 -6.66 -3.58
CA ALA A 26 0.63 -8.06 -3.90
C ALA A 26 2.14 -8.36 -3.91
N THR A 27 2.94 -7.43 -4.45
CA THR A 27 4.40 -7.52 -4.47
C THR A 27 4.96 -7.53 -3.05
N PHE A 28 4.59 -6.55 -2.23
CA PHE A 28 5.03 -6.46 -0.84
C PHE A 28 4.68 -7.72 -0.03
N LEU A 29 3.48 -8.27 -0.20
CA LEU A 29 3.06 -9.48 0.51
C LEU A 29 3.89 -10.71 0.08
N GLY A 30 4.20 -10.85 -1.21
CA GLY A 30 5.07 -11.91 -1.69
C GLY A 30 6.50 -11.80 -1.14
N GLU A 31 7.07 -10.60 -1.16
CA GLU A 31 8.40 -10.34 -0.57
C GLU A 31 8.41 -10.60 0.94
N ALA A 32 7.35 -10.21 1.65
CA ALA A 32 7.23 -10.47 3.08
C ALA A 32 7.17 -11.97 3.39
N ASP A 33 6.38 -12.74 2.63
CA ASP A 33 6.29 -14.19 2.78
C ASP A 33 7.67 -14.86 2.54
N ASP A 34 8.39 -14.45 1.49
CA ASP A 34 9.74 -14.96 1.20
C ASP A 34 10.72 -14.67 2.35
N VAL A 35 10.72 -13.44 2.89
CA VAL A 35 11.59 -13.08 4.03
C VAL A 35 11.23 -13.85 5.29
N TYR A 36 9.93 -14.06 5.57
CA TYR A 36 9.50 -14.87 6.69
C TYR A 36 9.99 -16.32 6.55
N ASP A 37 9.88 -16.88 5.35
CA ASP A 37 10.35 -18.21 5.01
C ASP A 37 11.87 -18.35 5.20
N GLU A 38 12.65 -17.37 4.77
CA GLU A 38 14.10 -17.35 4.95
C GLU A 38 14.49 -17.21 6.43
N TYR A 39 13.78 -16.37 7.19
CA TYR A 39 14.00 -16.19 8.62
C TYR A 39 13.65 -17.44 9.41
N ASP A 40 12.51 -18.08 9.12
CA ASP A 40 12.08 -19.34 9.77
C ASP A 40 13.07 -20.49 9.50
N LYS A 41 13.60 -20.56 8.28
CA LYS A 41 14.67 -21.51 7.90
C LYS A 41 16.02 -21.17 8.54
N GLY A 42 16.16 -20.00 9.18
CA GLY A 42 17.39 -19.52 9.81
C GLY A 42 18.45 -19.08 8.80
N TYR A 43 18.07 -18.74 7.57
CA TYR A 43 18.98 -18.26 6.54
C TYR A 43 19.34 -16.78 6.71
N VAL A 44 18.45 -16.00 7.32
CA VAL A 44 18.67 -14.59 7.64
C VAL A 44 18.45 -14.36 9.14
N ASP A 45 19.22 -13.43 9.71
CA ASP A 45 18.98 -12.96 11.08
C ASP A 45 17.84 -11.94 11.13
N ALA A 46 17.39 -11.61 12.34
CA ALA A 46 16.26 -10.71 12.54
C ALA A 46 16.54 -9.30 12.02
N ASP A 47 17.78 -8.80 12.15
CA ASP A 47 18.13 -7.44 11.71
C ASP A 47 18.14 -7.37 10.17
N ALA A 48 18.65 -8.41 9.51
CA ALA A 48 18.62 -8.56 8.06
C ALA A 48 17.18 -8.64 7.54
N ALA A 49 16.34 -9.49 8.12
CA ALA A 49 14.93 -9.61 7.75
C ALA A 49 14.18 -8.27 7.91
N LEU A 50 14.38 -7.57 9.03
CA LEU A 50 13.79 -6.25 9.27
C LEU A 50 14.27 -5.20 8.27
N SER A 51 15.55 -5.25 7.87
CA SER A 51 16.09 -4.33 6.87
C SER A 51 15.43 -4.53 5.50
N VAL A 52 15.18 -5.77 5.08
CA VAL A 52 14.52 -6.07 3.80
C VAL A 52 13.05 -5.65 3.84
N LEU A 53 12.32 -5.98 4.91
CA LEU A 53 10.93 -5.56 5.08
C LEU A 53 10.79 -4.04 5.13
N ALA A 54 11.74 -3.33 5.77
CA ALA A 54 11.73 -1.88 5.81
C ALA A 54 11.92 -1.26 4.42
N SER A 55 12.76 -1.85 3.56
CA SER A 55 12.93 -1.43 2.17
C SER A 55 11.64 -1.64 1.37
N SER A 56 11.10 -2.86 1.41
CA SER A 56 9.87 -3.22 0.69
C SER A 56 8.67 -2.35 1.12
N LEU A 57 8.60 -2.01 2.41
CA LEU A 57 7.60 -1.08 2.95
C LEU A 57 7.81 0.36 2.46
N ALA A 58 9.06 0.81 2.29
CA ALA A 58 9.35 2.13 1.72
C ALA A 58 8.90 2.20 0.26
N ASP A 59 9.12 1.13 -0.51
CA ASP A 59 8.69 1.03 -1.91
C ASP A 59 7.16 1.02 -2.03
N LEU A 60 6.47 0.27 -1.16
CA LEU A 60 5.00 0.29 -1.09
C LEU A 60 4.46 1.69 -0.74
N ARG A 61 5.10 2.38 0.22
CA ARG A 61 4.71 3.76 0.57
C ARG A 61 4.94 4.72 -0.58
N ALA A 62 6.06 4.61 -1.28
CA ALA A 62 6.32 5.43 -2.47
C ALA A 62 5.30 5.18 -3.58
N ALA A 63 4.84 3.94 -3.76
CA ALA A 63 3.77 3.62 -4.70
C ALA A 63 2.42 4.21 -4.27
N ALA A 64 2.12 4.21 -2.97
CA ALA A 64 0.91 4.82 -2.43
C ALA A 64 0.92 6.35 -2.52
N ASP A 65 2.05 6.97 -2.19
CA ASP A 65 2.23 8.43 -2.30
C ASP A 65 2.33 8.87 -3.78
N GLY A 66 2.78 7.99 -4.68
CA GLY A 66 2.89 8.24 -6.11
C GLY A 66 1.60 8.01 -6.91
N ALA A 67 0.60 7.35 -6.33
CA ALA A 67 -0.78 7.29 -6.88
C ALA A 67 -1.45 8.68 -6.84
N GLU A 68 -1.04 9.54 -5.89
CA GLU A 68 -1.24 10.99 -5.99
C GLU A 68 -0.22 11.61 -6.96
N ALA A 69 -0.29 11.28 -8.25
CA ALA A 69 0.44 12.08 -9.23
C ALA A 69 -0.14 13.51 -9.20
N PRO A 70 0.71 14.56 -9.13
CA PRO A 70 0.25 15.95 -9.10
C PRO A 70 -0.59 16.25 -10.34
N ASP A 71 -1.77 16.83 -10.13
CA ASP A 71 -2.54 17.56 -11.15
C ASP A 71 -1.60 18.62 -11.76
N ASP A 72 -0.99 18.28 -12.90
CA ASP A 72 -0.22 19.20 -13.74
C ASP A 72 -1.20 20.27 -14.26
N GLY A 73 -1.40 21.30 -13.44
CA GLY A 73 -2.21 22.47 -13.75
C GLY A 73 -1.64 23.25 -14.93
N GLU A 74 -2.50 23.40 -15.94
CA GLU A 74 -2.34 24.05 -17.25
C GLU A 74 -1.82 25.51 -17.24
#